data_AF-F6HKG1-F1
#
_entry.id   AF-F6HKG1-F1
#
_cell.length_a   1.000
_cell.length_b   1.000
_cell.length_c   1.000
_cell.angle_alpha   90.00
_cell.angle_beta   90.00
_cell.angle_gamma   90.00
#
_symmetry.space_group_name_H-M   'P 1'
#
loop_
_entity.id
_entity.type
_entity.pdbx_description
1 polymer ?
#
loop_
_entity_poly.entity_id
_entity_poly.type
_entity_poly.pdbx_seq_one_letter_code
_entity_poly.pdbx_strand_id
1 'polypeptide(L)'
;MKILRHQGSPEATDELYSLASGPDRRVSLYHSCVEEMRKLQEQSTQDGDTPISDLEITQRVLGKRSGYIRGLGYGSRLKRSTTTEFPDEETERLRQQITKLEEFKTTATTQLEELKAMIQTLMPQQTNTSNQPPPHSSSTSQPPPSPSS
;
A
#
# COMPACT_ATOMS: atom_id res chain seq x y z
N MET A 1 -34.51 38.06 36.27
CA MET A 1 -33.76 37.89 35.01
C MET A 1 -34.49 36.87 34.14
N LYS A 2 -35.10 37.29 33.04
CA LYS A 2 -35.63 36.39 32.01
C LYS A 2 -34.77 36.60 30.77
N ILE A 3 -33.88 35.66 30.49
CA ILE A 3 -33.08 35.66 29.28
C ILE A 3 -34.03 35.19 28.17
N LEU A 4 -34.51 36.13 27.35
CA LEU A 4 -35.21 35.81 26.12
C LEU A 4 -34.22 35.10 25.21
N ARG A 5 -34.27 33.77 25.18
CA ARG A 5 -33.70 32.99 24.09
C ARG A 5 -34.54 33.30 22.86
N HIS A 6 -34.10 34.28 22.08
CA HIS A 6 -34.68 34.50 20.76
C HIS A 6 -34.25 33.31 19.89
N GLN A 7 -35.25 32.69 19.28
CA GLN A 7 -35.16 31.43 18.57
C GLN A 7 -34.13 31.50 17.44
N GLY A 8 -33.06 30.71 17.55
CA GLY A 8 -32.32 30.19 16.40
C GLY A 8 -31.89 31.20 15.33
N SER A 9 -31.30 32.34 15.72
CA SER A 9 -30.53 33.13 14.75
C SER A 9 -29.09 32.56 14.70
N PRO A 10 -28.69 31.86 13.63
CA PRO A 10 -27.32 31.34 13.49
C PRO A 10 -26.27 32.45 13.35
N GLU A 11 -26.70 33.66 12.99
CA GLU A 11 -25.82 34.82 12.77
C GLU A 11 -25.19 35.31 14.08
N ALA A 12 -25.95 35.27 15.18
CA ALA A 12 -25.47 35.72 16.50
C ALA A 12 -24.45 34.77 17.14
N THR A 13 -24.41 33.49 16.75
CA THR A 13 -23.45 32.52 17.30
C THR A 13 -22.08 32.62 16.65
N ASP A 14 -22.04 32.89 15.35
CA ASP A 14 -20.79 32.97 14.58
C ASP A 14 -20.00 34.24 14.89
N GLU A 15 -20.68 35.37 15.10
CA GLU A 15 -20.05 36.61 15.55
C GLU A 15 -19.42 36.46 16.94
N LEU A 16 -20.16 35.87 17.89
CA LEU A 16 -19.66 35.64 19.26
C LEU A 16 -18.50 34.65 19.30
N TYR A 17 -18.53 33.61 18.46
CA TYR A 17 -17.43 32.64 18.34
C TYR A 17 -16.18 33.28 17.74
N SER A 18 -16.34 34.15 16.75
CA SER A 18 -15.25 34.91 16.12
C SER A 18 -14.61 35.92 17.08
N LEU A 19 -15.44 36.64 17.86
CA LEU A 19 -14.98 37.58 18.90
C LEU A 19 -14.22 36.87 20.03
N ALA A 20 -14.69 35.70 20.46
CA ALA A 20 -14.07 34.92 21.54
C ALA A 20 -12.74 34.27 21.13
N SER A 21 -12.58 33.92 19.86
CA SER A 21 -11.40 33.20 19.37
C SER A 21 -10.25 34.11 18.91
N GLY A 22 -10.49 35.43 18.85
CA GLY A 22 -9.51 36.42 18.40
C GLY A 22 -9.14 36.28 16.91
N PRO A 23 -8.22 37.11 16.38
CA PRO A 23 -7.79 37.07 14.99
C PRO A 23 -6.82 35.89 14.73
N ASP A 24 -7.20 34.67 15.11
CA ASP A 24 -6.49 33.45 14.73
C ASP A 24 -6.85 33.11 13.27
N ARG A 25 -5.84 33.03 12.40
CA ARG A 25 -6.00 32.67 10.97
C ARG A 25 -6.73 31.34 10.78
N ARG A 26 -6.67 30.42 11.76
CA ARG A 26 -7.41 29.16 11.72
C ARG A 26 -8.91 29.34 11.85
N VAL A 27 -9.35 30.34 12.62
CA VAL A 27 -10.78 30.66 12.79
C VAL A 27 -11.33 31.28 11.50
N SER A 28 -10.56 32.16 10.85
CA SER A 28 -10.91 32.73 9.55
C SER A 28 -11.06 31.66 8.46
N LEU A 29 -10.15 30.67 8.43
CA LEU A 29 -10.26 29.53 7.51
C LEU A 29 -11.49 28.68 7.81
N TYR A 30 -11.79 28.43 9.08
CA TYR A 30 -12.97 27.66 9.49
C TYR A 30 -14.26 28.36 9.09
N HIS A 31 -14.40 29.66 9.37
CA HIS A 31 -15.59 30.44 9.03
C HIS A 31 -15.82 30.46 7.50
N SER A 32 -14.76 30.66 6.70
CA SER A 32 -14.87 30.58 5.24
C SER A 32 -15.35 29.22 4.75
N CYS A 33 -14.92 28.12 5.38
CA CYS A 33 -15.39 26.78 5.00
C CYS A 33 -16.86 26.58 5.36
N VAL A 34 -17.28 27.04 6.55
CA VAL A 34 -18.68 26.92 7.00
C VAL A 34 -19.62 27.68 6.07
N GLU A 35 -19.26 28.91 5.67
CA GLU A 35 -20.06 29.69 4.74
C GLU A 35 -20.20 29.02 3.36
N GLU A 36 -19.13 28.43 2.83
CA GLU A 36 -19.18 27.69 1.57
C GLU A 36 -20.03 26.41 1.67
N MET A 37 -19.99 25.70 2.80
CA MET A 37 -20.87 24.54 3.02
C MET A 37 -22.35 24.95 3.02
N ARG A 38 -22.69 26.06 3.69
CA ARG A 38 -24.07 26.59 3.76
C ARG A 38 -24.60 26.95 2.38
N LYS A 39 -23.81 27.66 1.56
CA LYS A 39 -24.19 28.03 0.19
C LYS A 39 -24.51 26.82 -0.68
N LEU A 40 -23.70 25.76 -0.60
CA LEU A 40 -23.93 24.54 -1.37
C LEU A 40 -25.22 23.81 -0.94
N GLN A 41 -25.52 23.82 0.36
CA GLN A 41 -26.74 23.23 0.90
C GLN A 41 -27.99 23.99 0.41
N GLU A 42 -27.95 25.32 0.48
CA GLU A 42 -29.03 26.20 -0.01
C GLU A 42 -29.27 26.03 -1.51
N GLN A 43 -28.20 26.01 -2.32
CA GLN A 43 -28.28 25.79 -3.77
C GLN A 43 -28.89 24.43 -4.11
N SER A 44 -28.45 23.36 -3.45
CA SER A 44 -28.98 22.01 -3.70
C SER A 44 -30.47 21.87 -3.34
N THR A 45 -30.96 22.69 -2.41
CA THR A 45 -32.36 22.72 -2.01
C THR A 45 -33.21 23.52 -3.00
N GLN A 46 -32.61 24.50 -3.69
CA GLN A 46 -33.29 25.38 -4.64
C GLN A 46 -33.52 24.72 -6.01
N ASP A 47 -32.61 23.86 -6.47
CA ASP A 47 -32.70 23.21 -7.79
C ASP A 47 -33.71 22.04 -7.85
N GLY A 48 -34.33 21.66 -6.73
CA GLY A 48 -35.36 20.61 -6.68
C GLY A 48 -34.83 19.18 -6.88
N ASP A 49 -33.53 19.04 -7.11
CA ASP A 49 -32.82 17.76 -7.14
C ASP A 49 -32.62 17.19 -5.73
N THR A 50 -32.31 15.90 -5.65
CA THR A 50 -31.97 15.22 -4.40
C THR A 50 -30.93 16.04 -3.62
N PRO A 51 -31.20 16.41 -2.35
CA PRO A 51 -30.28 17.26 -1.60
C PRO A 51 -28.92 16.56 -1.50
N ILE A 52 -27.86 17.33 -1.79
CA ILE A 52 -26.51 16.82 -1.73
C ILE A 52 -26.21 16.39 -0.28
N SER A 53 -25.58 15.22 -0.11
CA SER A 53 -25.24 14.69 1.21
C SER A 53 -24.23 15.59 1.93
N ASP A 54 -24.36 15.74 3.25
CA ASP A 54 -23.36 16.43 4.10
C ASP A 54 -21.93 15.93 3.86
N LEU A 55 -21.76 14.62 3.62
CA LEU A 55 -20.46 14.03 3.31
C LEU A 55 -19.91 14.58 1.99
N GLU A 56 -20.77 14.76 0.99
CA GLU A 56 -20.40 15.26 -0.32
C GLU A 56 -20.12 16.76 -0.30
N ILE A 57 -20.91 17.55 0.45
CA ILE A 57 -20.60 18.96 0.75
C ILE A 57 -19.22 19.06 1.41
N THR A 58 -18.99 18.26 2.45
CA THR A 58 -17.73 18.24 3.19
C THR A 58 -16.54 17.91 2.29
N GLN A 59 -16.69 16.91 1.42
CA GLN A 59 -15.64 16.52 0.48
C GLN A 59 -15.39 17.59 -0.61
N ARG A 60 -16.41 18.34 -1.01
CA ARG A 60 -16.27 19.41 -2.01
C ARG A 60 -15.56 20.63 -1.43
N VAL A 61 -15.88 21.02 -0.19
CA VAL A 61 -15.30 22.19 0.48
C VAL A 61 -13.93 21.89 1.11
N LEU A 62 -13.81 20.80 1.88
CA LEU A 62 -12.58 20.45 2.62
C LEU A 62 -11.66 19.49 1.86
N GLY A 63 -12.13 18.94 0.73
CA GLY A 63 -11.45 17.89 -0.01
C GLY A 63 -11.72 16.48 0.51
N LYS A 64 -11.40 15.47 -0.31
CA LYS A 64 -11.47 14.06 0.11
C LYS A 64 -10.32 13.75 1.06
N ARG A 65 -10.65 13.39 2.30
CA ARG A 65 -9.63 13.07 3.32
C ARG A 65 -8.89 11.79 2.93
N SER A 66 -7.63 11.91 2.54
CA SER A 66 -6.78 10.76 2.26
C SER A 66 -6.40 10.02 3.55
N GLY A 67 -6.38 8.69 3.50
CA GLY A 67 -5.87 7.84 4.59
C GLY A 67 -6.91 7.39 5.63
N TYR A 68 -8.21 7.61 5.40
CA TYR A 68 -9.24 6.92 6.18
C TYR A 68 -9.50 5.53 5.61
N ILE A 69 -9.44 4.51 6.46
CA ILE A 69 -9.82 3.14 6.09
C ILE A 69 -11.02 2.75 6.95
N ARG A 70 -12.12 2.39 6.29
CA ARG A 70 -13.37 2.02 6.96
C ARG A 70 -13.15 0.84 7.91
N GLY A 71 -13.51 1.00 9.18
CA GLY A 71 -13.30 0.00 10.24
C GLY A 71 -11.90 -0.01 10.87
N LEU A 72 -10.93 0.71 10.30
CA LEU A 72 -9.55 0.79 10.81
C LEU A 72 -9.13 2.22 11.21
N GLY A 73 -9.94 3.23 10.89
CA GLY A 73 -9.69 4.61 11.26
C GLY A 73 -8.67 5.30 10.33
N TYR A 74 -8.03 6.34 10.84
CA TYR A 74 -6.94 7.02 10.14
C TYR A 74 -5.63 6.31 10.45
N GLY A 75 -5.04 5.68 9.44
CA GLY A 75 -3.68 5.16 9.55
C GLY A 75 -2.68 6.30 9.77
N SER A 76 -1.49 5.97 10.29
CA SER A 76 -0.37 6.90 10.29
C SER A 76 -0.21 7.46 8.87
N ARG A 77 -0.34 8.78 8.73
CA ARG A 77 -0.03 9.45 7.47
C ARG A 77 1.41 9.09 7.15
N LEU A 78 1.63 8.28 6.11
CA LEU A 78 2.91 8.21 5.45
C LEU A 78 3.27 9.67 5.14
N LYS A 79 4.25 10.22 5.87
CA LYS A 79 4.88 11.45 5.43
C LYS A 79 5.37 11.08 4.05
N ARG A 80 4.73 11.65 3.02
CA ARG A 80 5.23 11.57 1.66
C ARG A 80 6.67 12.01 1.83
N SER A 81 7.59 11.07 1.73
CA SER A 81 8.99 11.35 1.98
C SER A 81 9.30 12.39 0.94
N THR A 82 9.42 13.64 1.36
CA THR A 82 10.27 14.57 0.65
C THR A 82 11.54 13.77 0.44
N THR A 83 11.98 13.67 -0.80
CA THR A 83 13.27 13.10 -1.18
C THR A 83 14.33 13.93 -0.47
N THR A 84 14.50 13.69 0.83
CA THR A 84 15.59 14.20 1.62
C THR A 84 16.64 13.13 1.44
N GLU A 85 17.49 13.40 0.47
CA GLU A 85 18.84 12.86 0.29
C GLU A 85 19.41 12.36 1.63
N PHE A 86 19.86 11.10 1.70
CA PHE A 86 21.00 10.55 2.48
C PHE A 86 20.85 9.01 2.67
N PRO A 87 21.92 8.17 2.61
CA PRO A 87 23.32 8.43 2.25
C PRO A 87 23.75 7.66 0.99
N ASP A 88 24.28 8.35 -0.02
CA ASP A 88 24.88 7.73 -1.22
C ASP A 88 25.91 6.64 -0.85
N GLU A 89 26.66 6.82 0.24
CA GLU A 89 27.75 5.93 0.63
C GLU A 89 27.28 4.51 1.01
N GLU A 90 26.16 4.34 1.73
CA GLU A 90 25.71 3.01 2.14
C GLU A 90 25.13 2.25 0.95
N THR A 91 24.40 2.94 0.08
CA THR A 91 23.90 2.37 -1.17
C THR A 91 25.03 1.99 -2.12
N GLU A 92 26.06 2.82 -2.26
CA GLU A 92 27.23 2.50 -3.09
C GLU A 92 28.06 1.36 -2.49
N ARG A 93 28.22 1.31 -1.16
CA ARG A 93 28.86 0.17 -0.48
C ARG A 93 28.12 -1.13 -0.75
N LEU A 94 26.79 -1.12 -0.66
CA LEU A 94 25.97 -2.30 -0.94
C LEU A 94 26.08 -2.72 -2.40
N ARG A 95 26.07 -1.77 -3.35
CA ARG A 95 26.28 -2.06 -4.79
C ARG A 95 27.64 -2.68 -5.07
N GLN A 96 28.71 -2.16 -4.45
CA GLN A 96 30.05 -2.72 -4.57
C GLN A 96 30.13 -4.15 -4.02
N GLN A 97 29.48 -4.42 -2.88
CA GLN A 97 29.41 -5.77 -2.31
C GLN A 97 28.67 -6.75 -3.22
N ILE A 98 27.54 -6.33 -3.80
CA ILE A 98 26.79 -7.15 -4.76
C ILE A 98 27.67 -7.50 -5.96
N THR A 99 28.34 -6.51 -6.54
CA THR A 99 29.22 -6.70 -7.70
C THR A 99 30.35 -7.70 -7.39
N LYS A 100 31.03 -7.53 -6.25
CA LYS A 100 32.11 -8.42 -5.83
C LYS A 100 31.64 -9.85 -5.57
N LEU A 101 30.44 -10.02 -5.02
CA LEU A 101 29.83 -11.34 -4.81
C LEU A 101 29.47 -12.02 -6.13
N GLU A 102 28.99 -11.25 -7.11
CA GLU A 102 28.69 -11.75 -8.45
C GLU A 102 29.96 -12.20 -9.18
N GLU A 103 31.04 -11.42 -9.14
CA GLU A 103 32.36 -11.79 -9.71
C GLU A 103 32.94 -13.04 -9.04
N PHE A 104 32.84 -13.14 -7.72
CA PHE A 104 33.30 -14.33 -7.00
C PHE A 104 32.50 -15.57 -7.41
N LYS A 105 31.18 -15.43 -7.53
CA LYS A 105 30.29 -16.51 -7.97
C LYS A 105 30.59 -16.94 -9.41
N THR A 106 30.80 -16.02 -10.34
CA THR A 106 31.14 -16.36 -11.74
C THR A 106 32.49 -17.06 -11.84
N THR A 107 33.47 -16.62 -11.06
CA THR A 107 34.79 -17.26 -11.02
C THR A 107 34.71 -18.68 -10.47
N ALA A 108 34.02 -18.88 -9.34
CA ALA A 108 33.86 -20.20 -8.74
C ALA A 108 33.09 -21.17 -9.65
N THR A 109 32.06 -20.70 -10.34
CA THR A 109 31.30 -21.52 -11.30
C THR A 109 32.13 -21.89 -12.52
N THR A 110 32.96 -20.97 -13.02
CA THR A 110 33.90 -21.25 -14.12
C THR A 110 34.92 -22.33 -13.73
N GLN A 111 35.51 -22.21 -12.53
CA GLN A 111 36.44 -23.22 -12.01
C GLN A 111 35.79 -24.60 -11.86
N LEU A 112 34.53 -24.66 -11.42
CA LEU A 112 33.78 -25.91 -11.33
C LEU A 112 33.56 -26.56 -12.70
N GLU A 113 33.20 -25.77 -13.72
CA GLU A 113 32.99 -26.31 -15.07
C GLU A 113 34.31 -26.76 -15.72
N GLU A 114 35.41 -26.05 -15.48
CA GLU A 114 36.74 -26.47 -15.94
C GLU A 114 37.19 -27.79 -15.31
N LEU A 115 37.05 -27.93 -13.99
CA LEU A 115 37.34 -29.20 -13.30
C LEU A 115 36.46 -30.33 -13.83
N LYS A 116 35.18 -30.08 -14.05
CA LYS A 116 34.25 -31.06 -14.63
C LYS A 116 34.66 -31.47 -16.05
N ALA A 117 35.09 -30.53 -16.89
CA ALA A 117 35.60 -30.82 -18.23
C ALA A 117 36.92 -31.62 -18.19
N MET A 118 37.82 -31.31 -17.25
CA MET A 118 39.07 -32.04 -17.05
C MET A 118 38.79 -33.50 -16.65
N ILE A 119 37.88 -33.71 -15.70
CA ILE A 119 37.44 -35.05 -15.28
C ILE A 119 36.83 -35.82 -16.45
N GLN A 120 35.99 -35.18 -17.27
CA GLN A 120 35.40 -35.80 -18.46
C GLN A 120 36.45 -36.20 -19.50
N THR A 121 37.54 -35.42 -19.62
CA THR A 121 38.66 -35.70 -20.54
C THR A 121 39.53 -36.85 -20.04
N LEU A 122 39.76 -36.92 -18.73
CA LEU A 122 40.53 -38.00 -18.08
C LEU A 122 39.73 -39.32 -17.98
N MET A 123 38.39 -39.27 -18.07
CA MET A 123 37.51 -40.45 -18.11
C MET A 123 36.61 -40.45 -19.36
N PRO A 124 37.11 -40.85 -20.55
CA PRO A 124 36.27 -40.94 -21.75
C PRO A 124 35.25 -42.09 -21.72
N GLN A 125 35.28 -42.97 -20.72
CA GLN A 125 34.48 -44.20 -20.72
C GLN A 125 33.31 -44.14 -19.73
N GLN A 126 32.11 -44.32 -20.30
CA GLN A 126 30.78 -44.48 -19.70
C GLN A 126 29.83 -43.26 -19.76
N THR A 127 29.67 -42.64 -20.93
CA THR A 127 28.33 -42.20 -21.36
C THR A 127 27.80 -43.26 -22.33
N ASN A 128 27.18 -44.27 -21.72
CA ASN A 128 26.56 -45.39 -22.40
C ASN A 128 25.46 -44.89 -23.35
N THR A 129 25.58 -45.26 -24.61
CA THR A 129 24.49 -45.30 -25.58
C THR A 129 23.39 -46.21 -25.05
N SER A 130 22.28 -45.66 -24.56
CA SER A 130 21.04 -46.44 -24.47
C SER A 130 19.82 -45.54 -24.46
N ASN A 131 19.55 -44.95 -25.63
CA ASN A 131 18.18 -44.68 -26.04
C ASN A 131 17.57 -46.01 -26.51
N GLN A 132 16.88 -46.73 -25.62
CA GLN A 132 15.86 -47.71 -26.00
C GLN A 132 14.60 -47.54 -25.14
N PRO A 133 13.39 -47.46 -25.73
CA PRO A 133 12.12 -47.54 -25.01
C PRO A 133 11.74 -49.01 -24.69
N PRO A 134 10.78 -49.27 -23.78
CA PRO A 134 10.78 -50.39 -22.84
C PRO A 134 10.05 -51.65 -23.35
N PRO A 135 10.28 -52.85 -22.78
CA PRO A 135 9.30 -53.91 -22.84
C PRO A 135 8.37 -53.86 -21.62
N HIS A 136 7.09 -53.73 -21.91
CA HIS A 136 5.99 -53.95 -20.98
C HIS A 136 6.03 -55.41 -20.49
N SER A 137 5.91 -55.64 -19.18
CA SER A 137 5.48 -56.94 -18.63
C SER A 137 4.84 -56.73 -17.26
N SER A 138 3.52 -56.88 -17.27
CA SER A 138 2.60 -56.96 -16.14
C SER A 138 2.94 -58.08 -15.16
N SER A 139 2.92 -57.81 -13.85
CA SER A 139 2.68 -58.85 -12.85
C SER A 139 1.98 -58.31 -11.61
N THR A 140 0.75 -58.79 -11.44
CA THR A 140 -0.20 -58.62 -10.34
C THR A 140 0.39 -58.92 -8.96
N SER A 141 0.05 -58.13 -7.95
CA SER A 141 -0.01 -58.62 -6.56
C SER A 141 -1.05 -57.82 -5.75
N GLN A 142 -1.97 -58.55 -5.13
CA GLN A 142 -3.24 -58.12 -4.51
C GLN A 142 -3.09 -57.31 -3.22
N PRO A 143 -4.14 -56.58 -2.77
CA PRO A 143 -4.17 -55.88 -1.49
C PRO A 143 -4.38 -56.84 -0.29
N PRO A 144 -3.98 -56.44 0.93
CA PRO A 144 -4.11 -57.29 2.12
C PRO A 144 -5.57 -57.38 2.63
N PRO A 145 -5.99 -58.52 3.20
CA PRO A 145 -7.33 -58.66 3.76
C PRO A 145 -7.49 -57.93 5.09
N SER A 146 -8.60 -57.21 5.22
CA SER A 146 -9.07 -56.55 6.45
C SER A 146 -9.58 -57.56 7.49
N PRO A 147 -9.26 -57.40 8.79
CA PRO A 147 -9.88 -58.19 9.84
C PRO A 147 -11.30 -57.66 10.16
N SER A 148 -12.28 -58.57 10.18
CA SER A 148 -13.64 -58.33 10.68
C SER A 148 -13.83 -58.95 12.07
N SER A 149 -14.56 -58.19 12.90
CA SER A 149 -15.18 -58.49 14.21
C SER A 149 -14.29 -58.53 15.44
#